data_AF-A0A3D3R0D0-F1
#
_entry.id   AF-A0A3D3R0D0-F1
#
_cell.length_a   1.000
_cell.length_b   1.000
_cell.length_c   1.000
_cell.angle_alpha   90.00
_cell.angle_beta   90.00
_cell.angle_gamma   90.00
#
_symmetry.space_group_name_H-M   'P 1'
#
loop_
_entity.id
_entity.type
_entity.pdbx_description
1 polymer ?
#
loop_
_entity_poly.entity_id
_entity_poly.type
_entity_poly.pdbx_seq_one_letter_code
_entity_poly.pdbx_strand_id
1 'polypeptide(L)'
;MREQSFQEIPGSLINLIYSSPFVWILILAGSSGCSGEPGVEELLELMAQNPPHTLSAEDQQIEIQSIESAGDQRWNLKFICQETPVEDWLMKQDPDEIVSQDSTEAADFEAALHKLTELRSPEKSEWELLQREIQSFRLPQIFQIVCRKGVSVKWQANAIVDQTGATPSLTISEIRLSEGIPLAGLIEKSALPKGAAVADGSPSDPIRQYVALRQRFITGVSAAASDMELRLAAERQALAGLLQNGIPLQGKLIPSQSEPQDAVLLVEKRETDDVISAVAIDVEDVLSRVVFSGKLQLPVVAESGAHARRQIHDGWQLTLKNEDFRLSKLSQKIRKDLVLFYDTTRQTFRLSDLRNATPLQLSQQYDFAEVLTSAQLEEAISAGMLYRGRESITGKPDRSVYLSLTEYDLETGLRRIVLEDSQTPFTFAVFEGKLMKNPPHHLGIAIQMAQVTTHSQPGSQRPKSGLFSRDSGNRLLLIPTAQGLRGRFAQAELTFEKISSQAKVLPAEVRWQQTLVPGSVWKGVTKWREEAAQRATLRVAESREGGKYLRITLERDDDPVQQVVYEGSILSEDAQSEGYGLVMQQFGTASVYEHEYFGVFFSRWQSEDQKVFRISPDGKTLYGLSTEG
;
A
#
# COMPACT_ATOMS: atom_id res chain seq x y z
N MET A 1 35.85 -1.51 102.42
CA MET A 1 36.66 -1.55 101.18
C MET A 1 36.61 -0.19 100.51
N ARG A 2 37.62 0.63 100.85
CA ARG A 2 38.28 1.72 100.10
C ARG A 2 37.39 2.80 99.45
N GLU A 3 37.09 3.92 100.14
CA GLU A 3 37.94 5.12 100.45
C GLU A 3 38.00 6.09 99.26
N GLN A 4 37.82 7.42 99.34
CA GLN A 4 37.76 8.46 100.40
C GLN A 4 37.21 9.74 99.69
N SER A 5 36.17 10.44 100.16
CA SER A 5 36.18 11.69 100.98
C SER A 5 36.92 12.90 100.34
N PHE A 6 36.51 14.17 100.37
CA PHE A 6 35.95 15.02 101.46
C PHE A 6 35.66 16.47 100.91
N GLN A 7 34.62 17.18 101.43
CA GLN A 7 34.42 18.68 101.64
C GLN A 7 34.52 19.71 100.48
N GLU A 8 33.90 20.92 100.42
CA GLU A 8 32.91 21.74 101.17
C GLU A 8 32.50 22.98 100.28
N ILE A 9 31.19 23.31 100.14
CA ILE A 9 30.41 24.61 100.21
C ILE A 9 31.14 26.00 99.92
N PRO A 10 30.50 27.15 99.46
CA PRO A 10 29.32 27.50 98.60
C PRO A 10 29.53 28.73 97.62
N GLY A 11 28.50 29.15 96.84
CA GLY A 11 28.38 30.54 96.33
C GLY A 11 27.31 30.84 95.24
N SER A 12 26.20 31.48 95.66
CA SER A 12 25.06 32.18 95.02
C SER A 12 25.23 32.80 93.59
N LEU A 13 24.23 33.01 92.71
CA LEU A 13 22.91 33.71 92.82
C LEU A 13 21.98 33.24 91.67
N ILE A 14 20.77 32.73 91.91
CA ILE A 14 19.43 33.39 91.97
C ILE A 14 18.81 33.78 90.60
N ASN A 15 17.74 33.03 90.25
CA ASN A 15 16.67 33.27 89.28
C ASN A 15 15.99 34.65 89.42
N LEU A 16 15.35 35.17 88.37
CA LEU A 16 13.88 35.31 88.31
C LEU A 16 13.34 35.89 86.99
N ILE A 17 12.26 35.25 86.55
CA ILE A 17 11.26 35.61 85.54
C ILE A 17 10.33 36.70 86.09
N TYR A 18 9.94 37.72 85.31
CA TYR A 18 8.67 38.49 85.43
C TYR A 18 8.46 39.29 84.12
N SER A 19 7.51 38.96 83.24
CA SER A 19 6.15 39.53 83.12
C SER A 19 5.99 40.98 83.59
N SER A 20 5.45 41.85 82.74
CA SER A 20 4.91 43.16 83.12
C SER A 20 3.75 43.53 82.20
N PRO A 21 2.65 44.11 82.74
CA PRO A 21 1.97 45.22 82.10
C PRO A 21 2.36 46.54 82.79
N PHE A 22 2.75 47.52 81.97
CA PHE A 22 2.66 48.98 82.20
C PHE A 22 2.89 49.53 83.62
N VAL A 23 4.05 50.18 83.83
CA VAL A 23 4.12 51.49 84.52
C VAL A 23 5.24 52.33 83.88
N TRP A 24 4.87 53.54 83.49
CA TRP A 24 5.72 54.62 83.00
C TRP A 24 6.85 54.99 83.97
N ILE A 25 8.08 55.14 83.45
CA ILE A 25 9.04 56.12 83.96
C ILE A 25 9.50 56.98 82.78
N LEU A 26 9.01 58.21 82.76
CA LEU A 26 9.61 59.34 82.06
C LEU A 26 11.06 59.50 82.51
N ILE A 27 12.01 59.33 81.60
CA ILE A 27 13.29 60.05 81.66
C ILE A 27 13.36 60.92 80.41
N LEU A 28 12.83 62.13 80.56
CA LEU A 28 13.05 63.24 79.65
C LEU A 28 13.69 64.34 80.50
N ALA A 29 15.01 64.43 80.46
CA ALA A 29 15.76 65.68 80.49
C ALA A 29 17.27 65.40 80.55
N GLY A 30 17.90 65.53 79.38
CA GLY A 30 18.93 66.55 79.24
C GLY A 30 20.36 66.14 79.62
N SER A 31 21.11 65.73 78.60
CA SER A 31 22.44 66.30 78.37
C SER A 31 22.90 66.00 76.95
N SER A 32 23.09 67.07 76.17
CA SER A 32 24.18 67.25 75.18
C SER A 32 24.52 66.05 74.30
N GLY A 33 24.25 66.10 73.00
CA GLY A 33 24.97 67.06 72.16
C GLY A 33 26.47 66.74 72.12
N CYS A 34 26.81 65.49 71.83
CA CYS A 34 28.08 65.13 71.21
C CYS A 34 27.73 64.37 69.93
N SER A 35 28.07 64.94 68.78
CA SER A 35 27.96 64.34 67.45
C SER A 35 28.91 63.14 67.34
N GLY A 36 28.52 62.03 67.97
CA GLY A 36 29.21 60.75 67.88
C GLY A 36 28.83 60.01 66.61
N GLU A 37 29.77 59.24 66.08
CA GLU A 37 29.48 58.30 64.99
C GLU A 37 28.33 57.35 65.40
N PRO A 38 27.37 57.06 64.51
CA PRO A 38 26.21 56.25 64.85
C PRO A 38 26.63 54.82 65.21
N GLY A 39 26.18 54.36 66.38
CA GLY A 39 26.48 53.02 66.90
C GLY A 39 25.50 51.93 66.40
N VAL A 40 25.83 50.67 66.67
CA VAL A 40 25.00 49.51 66.31
C VAL A 40 23.59 49.59 66.92
N GLU A 41 23.48 50.03 68.18
CA GLU A 41 22.18 50.19 68.87
C GLU A 41 21.31 51.26 68.22
N GLU A 42 21.91 52.39 67.83
CA GLU A 42 21.19 53.49 67.15
C GLU A 42 20.73 53.08 65.75
N LEU A 43 21.54 52.32 65.02
CA LEU A 43 21.16 51.73 63.73
C LEU A 43 20.00 50.74 63.86
N LEU A 44 19.99 49.88 64.89
CA LEU A 44 18.88 48.97 65.17
C LEU A 44 17.58 49.72 65.48
N GLU A 45 17.64 50.78 66.29
CA GLU A 45 16.47 51.63 66.59
C GLU A 45 15.93 52.34 65.34
N LEU A 46 16.81 52.87 64.49
CA LEU A 46 16.43 53.51 63.23
C LEU A 46 15.82 52.52 62.23
N MET A 47 16.35 51.30 62.17
CA MET A 47 15.81 50.23 61.33
C MET A 47 14.48 49.67 61.86
N ALA A 48 14.24 49.68 63.17
CA ALA A 48 12.95 49.33 63.73
C ALA A 48 11.86 50.36 63.38
N GLN A 49 12.22 51.64 63.27
CA GLN A 49 11.32 52.72 62.85
C GLN A 49 11.09 52.75 61.34
N ASN A 50 12.13 52.46 60.56
CA ASN A 50 12.09 52.38 59.10
C ASN A 50 12.75 51.07 58.64
N PRO A 51 11.97 49.98 58.55
CA PRO A 51 12.49 48.68 58.16
C PRO A 51 13.24 48.73 56.83
N PRO A 52 14.42 48.09 56.74
CA PRO A 52 15.25 48.12 55.53
C PRO A 52 14.57 47.44 54.33
N HIS A 53 13.72 46.45 54.60
CA HIS A 53 12.92 45.74 53.61
C HIS A 53 11.60 45.25 54.23
N THR A 54 10.69 44.79 53.38
CA THR A 54 9.34 44.31 53.77
C THR A 54 9.28 42.83 54.11
N LEU A 55 10.40 42.10 54.03
CA LEU A 55 10.49 40.66 54.35
C LEU A 55 10.61 40.45 55.86
N SER A 56 9.88 39.46 56.38
CA SER A 56 9.85 39.08 57.79
C SER A 56 11.08 38.27 58.18
N ALA A 57 11.80 38.77 59.18
CA ALA A 57 13.01 38.16 59.72
C ALA A 57 13.06 38.30 61.25
N GLU A 58 13.78 37.39 61.90
CA GLU A 58 14.06 37.37 63.34
C GLU A 58 15.59 37.34 63.57
N ASP A 59 16.03 37.49 64.82
CA ASP A 59 17.44 37.40 65.23
C ASP A 59 18.40 38.36 64.48
N GLN A 60 18.00 39.62 64.30
CA GLN A 60 18.81 40.63 63.62
C GLN A 60 20.09 40.99 64.39
N GLN A 61 21.23 40.88 63.70
CA GLN A 61 22.56 41.27 64.18
C GLN A 61 23.25 42.14 63.14
N ILE A 62 23.82 43.28 63.55
CA ILE A 62 24.47 44.24 62.64
C ILE A 62 25.97 44.31 62.91
N GLU A 63 26.75 44.27 61.83
CA GLU A 63 28.19 44.51 61.82
C GLU A 63 28.50 45.72 60.92
N ILE A 64 28.93 46.84 61.51
CA ILE A 64 29.33 48.04 60.76
C ILE A 64 30.73 47.82 60.18
N GLN A 65 30.85 47.91 58.86
CA GLN A 65 32.11 47.70 58.15
C GLN A 65 32.90 49.00 57.94
N SER A 66 32.21 50.09 57.64
CA SER A 66 32.84 51.40 57.45
C SER A 66 31.88 52.53 57.79
N ILE A 67 32.42 53.58 58.38
CA ILE A 67 31.73 54.84 58.68
C ILE A 67 32.56 55.96 58.05
N GLU A 68 31.96 56.75 57.17
CA GLU A 68 32.57 57.93 56.56
C GLU A 68 31.70 59.16 56.84
N SER A 69 32.29 60.22 57.40
CA SER A 69 31.57 61.48 57.61
C SER A 69 31.25 62.13 56.26
N ALA A 70 29.99 62.51 56.06
CA ALA A 70 29.48 63.14 54.84
C ALA A 70 28.99 64.59 55.07
N GLY A 71 29.22 65.14 56.27
CA GLY A 71 28.80 66.47 56.70
C GLY A 71 28.59 66.56 58.22
N ASP A 72 28.20 67.73 58.72
CA ASP A 72 27.78 67.88 60.11
C ASP A 72 26.57 66.98 60.38
N GLN A 73 26.72 66.04 61.31
CA GLN A 73 25.68 65.10 61.73
C GLN A 73 25.12 64.19 60.60
N ARG A 74 25.95 63.90 59.59
CA ARG A 74 25.62 63.00 58.49
C ARG A 74 26.75 62.01 58.21
N TRP A 75 26.42 60.72 58.13
CA TRP A 75 27.39 59.65 57.92
C TRP A 75 26.95 58.71 56.80
N ASN A 76 27.90 58.35 55.94
CA ASN A 76 27.78 57.24 55.00
C ASN A 76 28.27 55.97 55.70
N LEU A 77 27.43 54.95 55.71
CA LEU A 77 27.65 53.71 56.43
C LEU A 77 27.61 52.54 55.45
N LYS A 78 28.52 51.60 55.65
CA LYS A 78 28.43 50.26 55.07
C LYS A 78 28.33 49.26 56.19
N PHE A 79 27.29 48.44 56.19
CA PHE A 79 27.10 47.43 57.23
C PHE A 79 26.62 46.11 56.63
N ILE A 80 26.86 45.02 57.36
CA ILE A 80 26.27 43.72 57.12
C ILE A 80 25.23 43.48 58.21
N CYS A 81 24.04 43.08 57.79
CA CYS A 81 23.01 42.57 58.68
C CYS A 81 22.93 41.05 58.50
N GLN A 82 22.92 40.33 59.61
CA GLN A 82 22.63 38.92 59.69
C GLN A 82 21.24 38.76 60.32
N GLU A 83 20.35 38.01 59.67
CA GLU A 83 19.00 37.77 60.18
C GLU A 83 18.51 36.38 59.76
N THR A 84 17.41 35.92 60.35
CA THR A 84 16.83 34.60 60.11
C THR A 84 15.43 34.74 59.51
N PRO A 85 15.18 34.27 58.28
CA PRO A 85 13.86 34.34 57.63
C PRO A 85 12.79 33.56 58.41
N VAL A 86 11.65 34.20 58.63
CA VAL A 86 10.47 33.56 59.28
C VAL A 86 9.72 32.64 58.30
N GLU A 87 9.80 32.95 57.01
CA GLU A 87 9.28 32.16 55.88
C GLU A 87 10.34 32.02 54.78
N ASP A 88 10.11 31.14 53.80
CA ASP A 88 10.98 31.07 52.62
C ASP A 88 10.88 32.38 51.83
N TRP A 89 12.03 32.95 51.46
CA TRP A 89 12.10 34.08 50.55
C TRP A 89 12.35 33.60 49.13
N LEU A 90 11.58 34.16 48.21
CA LEU A 90 11.43 33.68 46.86
C LEU A 90 11.80 34.78 45.86
N MET A 91 12.53 34.43 44.82
CA MET A 91 12.81 35.32 43.70
C MET A 91 12.02 34.90 42.48
N LYS A 92 11.36 35.86 41.82
CA LYS A 92 10.70 35.60 40.54
C LYS A 92 11.75 35.20 39.50
N GLN A 93 11.49 34.12 38.80
CA GLN A 93 12.32 33.67 37.69
C GLN A 93 11.68 34.07 36.36
N ASP A 94 12.53 34.34 35.37
CA ASP A 94 12.07 34.44 33.98
C ASP A 94 11.96 33.02 33.39
N PRO A 95 10.77 32.60 32.93
CA PRO A 95 10.60 31.31 32.27
C PRO A 95 11.56 31.10 31.09
N ASP A 96 11.88 32.17 30.35
CA ASP A 96 12.75 32.09 29.16
C ASP A 96 14.21 31.83 29.57
N GLU A 97 14.66 32.39 30.70
CA GLU A 97 16.01 32.14 31.22
C GLU A 97 16.17 30.69 31.69
N ILE A 98 15.17 30.12 32.38
CA ILE A 98 15.24 28.75 32.92
C ILE A 98 15.29 27.69 31.81
N VAL A 99 14.50 27.87 30.74
CA VAL A 99 14.46 26.92 29.61
C VAL A 99 15.72 27.04 28.74
N SER A 100 16.40 28.18 28.77
CA SER A 100 17.61 28.45 27.96
C SER A 100 18.94 27.97 28.56
N GLN A 101 18.95 27.46 29.80
CA GLN A 101 20.20 27.09 30.49
C GLN A 101 20.92 25.89 29.88
N ASP A 102 20.23 25.04 29.10
CA ASP A 102 20.80 23.86 28.45
C ASP A 102 20.64 23.96 26.93
N SER A 103 21.60 24.62 26.28
CA SER A 103 21.60 24.83 24.82
C SER A 103 21.59 23.54 24.02
N THR A 104 22.08 22.45 24.62
CA THR A 104 22.04 21.09 24.07
C THR A 104 20.63 20.53 24.02
N GLU A 105 19.83 20.67 25.08
CA GLU A 105 18.45 20.18 25.14
C GLU A 105 17.50 20.95 24.20
N ALA A 106 17.74 22.24 24.02
CA ALA A 106 17.05 23.05 23.01
C ALA A 106 17.29 22.53 21.58
N ALA A 107 18.56 22.26 21.23
CA ALA A 107 18.92 21.71 19.93
C ALA A 107 18.35 20.29 19.72
N ASP A 108 18.38 19.45 20.74
CA ASP A 108 17.83 18.08 20.69
C ASP A 108 16.30 18.10 20.51
N PHE A 109 15.60 19.05 21.14
CA PHE A 109 14.16 19.23 20.97
C PHE A 109 13.80 19.68 19.55
N GLU A 110 14.54 20.64 18.99
CA GLU A 110 14.36 21.06 17.59
C GLU A 110 14.64 19.92 16.61
N ALA A 111 15.70 19.13 16.85
CA ALA A 111 16.01 17.94 16.07
C ALA A 111 14.89 16.88 16.16
N ALA A 112 14.30 16.68 17.35
CA ALA A 112 13.15 15.80 17.54
C ALA A 112 11.90 16.32 16.79
N LEU A 113 11.65 17.63 16.78
CA LEU A 113 10.57 18.22 15.99
C LEU A 113 10.77 17.97 14.49
N HIS A 114 11.99 18.13 13.97
CA HIS A 114 12.29 17.81 12.58
C HIS A 114 12.05 16.32 12.29
N LYS A 115 12.59 15.41 13.12
CA LYS A 115 12.38 13.96 12.98
C LYS A 115 10.90 13.58 13.03
N LEU A 116 10.08 14.22 13.87
CA LEU A 116 8.64 13.97 13.93
C LEU A 116 7.95 14.21 12.57
N THR A 117 8.44 15.16 11.77
CA THR A 117 7.88 15.41 10.43
C THR A 117 8.18 14.29 9.43
N GLU A 118 9.26 13.55 9.66
CA GLU A 118 9.70 12.42 8.84
C GLU A 118 9.07 11.09 9.28
N LEU A 119 8.64 11.00 10.55
CA LEU A 119 7.95 9.83 11.09
C LEU A 119 6.64 9.52 10.35
N ARG A 120 6.35 8.22 10.24
CA ARG A 120 5.19 7.66 9.56
C ARG A 120 4.22 7.02 10.56
N SER A 121 2.98 6.81 10.14
CA SER A 121 2.01 6.08 10.97
C SER A 121 2.31 4.57 10.97
N PRO A 122 2.22 3.88 12.12
CA PRO A 122 1.61 4.34 13.38
C PRO A 122 2.55 5.08 14.35
N GLU A 123 3.87 5.02 14.16
CA GLU A 123 4.87 5.53 15.12
C GLU A 123 4.72 7.02 15.40
N LYS A 124 4.21 7.79 14.44
CA LYS A 124 4.00 9.24 14.55
C LYS A 124 2.89 9.66 15.53
N SER A 125 1.82 8.87 15.66
CA SER A 125 0.54 9.36 16.21
C SER A 125 0.59 9.73 17.70
N GLU A 126 1.32 8.96 18.51
CA GLU A 126 1.48 9.27 19.95
C GLU A 126 2.25 10.59 20.14
N TRP A 127 3.30 10.80 19.35
CA TRP A 127 4.19 11.96 19.51
C TRP A 127 3.58 13.25 18.97
N GLU A 128 2.68 13.19 17.98
CA GLU A 128 1.87 14.35 17.58
C GLU A 128 0.94 14.82 18.70
N LEU A 129 0.39 13.89 19.50
CA LEU A 129 -0.42 14.24 20.68
C LEU A 129 0.44 14.88 21.76
N LEU A 130 1.61 14.31 22.06
CA LEU A 130 2.55 14.85 23.05
C LEU A 130 3.10 16.22 22.62
N GLN A 131 3.38 16.43 21.33
CA GLN A 131 3.78 17.73 20.80
C GLN A 131 2.71 18.80 21.07
N ARG A 132 1.43 18.49 20.83
CA ARG A 132 0.31 19.40 21.12
C ARG A 132 0.19 19.67 22.62
N GLU A 133 0.40 18.65 23.46
CA GLU A 133 0.41 18.79 24.91
C GLU A 133 1.50 19.77 25.36
N ILE A 134 2.73 19.61 24.87
CA ILE A 134 3.86 20.52 25.14
C ILE A 134 3.55 21.94 24.67
N GLN A 135 3.01 22.11 23.45
CA GLN A 135 2.62 23.44 22.92
C GLN A 135 1.49 24.11 23.72
N SER A 136 0.63 23.32 24.35
CA SER A 136 -0.47 23.82 25.18
C SER A 136 -0.05 24.10 26.62
N PHE A 137 1.15 23.66 27.03
CA PHE A 137 1.64 23.81 28.40
C PHE A 137 1.93 25.28 28.69
N ARG A 138 1.16 25.87 29.62
CA ARG A 138 1.31 27.26 30.05
C ARG A 138 2.12 27.27 31.34
N LEU A 139 3.37 27.74 31.28
CA LEU A 139 4.17 27.94 32.49
C LEU A 139 3.52 29.02 33.37
N PRO A 140 3.19 28.72 34.65
CA PRO A 140 2.73 29.72 35.60
C PRO A 140 3.87 30.69 35.93
N GLN A 141 3.59 31.75 36.69
CA GLN A 141 4.68 32.57 37.25
C GLN A 141 5.49 31.73 38.22
N ILE A 142 6.80 31.67 38.01
CA ILE A 142 7.68 30.74 38.73
C ILE A 142 8.58 31.52 39.68
N PHE A 143 8.73 30.98 40.88
CA PHE A 143 9.52 31.55 41.94
C PHE A 143 10.51 30.52 42.47
N GLN A 144 11.78 30.90 42.63
CA GLN A 144 12.82 30.04 43.20
C GLN A 144 13.07 30.42 44.66
N ILE A 145 13.23 29.43 45.53
CA ILE A 145 13.63 29.67 46.93
C ILE A 145 15.09 30.12 46.94
N VAL A 146 15.33 31.35 47.40
CA VAL A 146 16.67 31.91 47.58
C VAL A 146 17.11 31.80 49.04
N CYS A 147 16.20 32.04 49.99
CA CYS A 147 16.47 31.90 51.41
C CYS A 147 15.43 30.96 52.05
N ARG A 148 15.88 30.00 52.85
CA ARG A 148 15.00 29.04 53.53
C ARG A 148 14.63 29.55 54.92
N LYS A 149 13.39 29.27 55.32
CA LYS A 149 12.93 29.49 56.70
C LYS A 149 13.92 28.90 57.72
N GLY A 150 14.29 29.68 58.73
CA GLY A 150 15.14 29.23 59.84
C GLY A 150 16.63 29.11 59.52
N VAL A 151 17.07 29.49 58.31
CA VAL A 151 18.48 29.52 57.93
C VAL A 151 18.96 30.96 57.95
N SER A 152 19.94 31.27 58.81
CA SER A 152 20.47 32.63 58.92
C SER A 152 21.12 33.09 57.62
N VAL A 153 20.80 34.30 57.19
CA VAL A 153 21.27 34.94 55.97
C VAL A 153 21.98 36.24 56.28
N LYS A 154 22.96 36.60 55.44
CA LYS A 154 23.70 37.86 55.54
C LYS A 154 23.44 38.72 54.32
N TRP A 155 23.06 39.97 54.53
CA TRP A 155 22.97 40.98 53.49
C TRP A 155 23.78 42.21 53.85
N GLN A 156 24.23 42.92 52.83
CA GLN A 156 25.01 44.14 52.93
C GLN A 156 24.21 45.30 52.40
N ALA A 157 24.35 46.45 53.07
CA ALA A 157 23.75 47.69 52.60
C ALA A 157 24.68 48.89 52.74
N ASN A 158 24.46 49.85 51.85
CA ASN A 158 24.98 51.21 51.98
C ASN A 158 23.84 52.09 52.50
N ALA A 159 24.11 52.85 53.56
CA ALA A 159 23.12 53.74 54.16
C ALA A 159 23.69 55.12 54.47
N ILE A 160 22.80 56.09 54.54
CA ILE A 160 23.08 57.45 54.98
C ILE A 160 22.26 57.68 56.24
N VAL A 161 22.93 57.90 57.36
CA VAL A 161 22.30 58.38 58.59
C VAL A 161 22.42 59.89 58.61
N ASP A 162 21.29 60.58 58.66
CA ASP A 162 21.19 62.04 58.74
C ASP A 162 20.45 62.42 60.02
N GLN A 163 21.17 62.99 60.97
CA GLN A 163 20.67 63.44 62.27
C GLN A 163 20.42 64.97 62.30
N THR A 164 20.48 65.67 61.15
CA THR A 164 20.37 67.16 61.11
C THR A 164 18.95 67.69 61.38
N GLY A 165 17.93 66.82 61.32
CA GLY A 165 16.52 67.15 61.55
C GLY A 165 16.03 66.87 62.98
N ALA A 166 14.77 67.22 63.27
CA ALA A 166 14.13 66.92 64.56
C ALA A 166 13.95 65.42 64.84
N THR A 167 14.03 64.60 63.79
CA THR A 167 14.02 63.14 63.85
C THR A 167 15.18 62.62 63.00
N PRO A 168 16.08 61.79 63.54
CA PRO A 168 17.13 61.16 62.77
C PRO A 168 16.52 60.28 61.67
N SER A 169 17.14 60.28 60.50
CA SER A 169 16.66 59.55 59.33
C SER A 169 17.72 58.61 58.77
N LEU A 170 17.28 57.43 58.34
CA LEU A 170 18.11 56.40 57.71
C LEU A 170 17.66 56.25 56.26
N THR A 171 18.55 56.55 55.32
CA THR A 171 18.30 56.33 53.88
C THR A 171 19.19 55.20 53.39
N ILE A 172 18.61 54.08 52.99
CA ILE A 172 19.35 52.91 52.48
C ILE A 172 19.26 52.91 50.95
N SER A 173 20.41 52.89 50.26
CA SER A 173 20.45 53.06 48.80
C SER A 173 20.67 51.76 48.02
N GLU A 174 21.04 50.66 48.67
CA GLU A 174 21.16 49.35 48.03
C GLU A 174 21.26 48.24 49.07
N ILE A 175 20.41 47.20 48.98
CA ILE A 175 20.42 46.04 49.89
C ILE A 175 20.59 44.78 49.07
N ARG A 176 21.67 44.04 49.31
CA ARG A 176 21.99 42.82 48.58
C ARG A 176 22.37 41.71 49.55
N LEU A 177 21.91 40.49 49.28
CA LEU A 177 22.45 39.29 49.91
C LEU A 177 23.96 39.21 49.65
N SER A 178 24.70 38.49 50.51
CA SER A 178 26.14 38.29 50.35
C SER A 178 26.52 37.64 49.00
N GLU A 179 25.57 36.97 48.35
CA GLU A 179 25.69 36.38 47.02
C GLU A 179 25.40 37.38 45.87
N GLY A 180 25.19 38.66 46.19
CA GLY A 180 24.98 39.75 45.23
C GLY A 180 23.54 39.95 44.78
N ILE A 181 22.59 39.15 45.27
CA ILE A 181 21.16 39.19 44.91
C ILE A 181 20.45 40.37 45.62
N PRO A 182 19.75 41.27 44.90
CA PRO A 182 19.04 42.39 45.53
C PRO A 182 17.82 41.92 46.32
N LEU A 183 17.70 42.35 47.59
CA LEU A 183 16.56 41.98 48.45
C LEU A 183 15.22 42.54 47.96
N ALA A 184 15.25 43.69 47.28
CA ALA A 184 14.04 44.35 46.75
C ALA A 184 13.25 43.50 45.74
N GLY A 185 13.87 42.47 45.15
CA GLY A 185 13.24 41.54 44.21
C GLY A 185 12.66 40.28 44.84
N LEU A 186 12.80 40.09 46.16
CA LEU A 186 12.33 38.92 46.87
C LEU A 186 10.91 39.12 47.42
N ILE A 187 10.15 38.03 47.50
CA ILE A 187 8.84 37.98 48.16
C ILE A 187 8.81 36.84 49.18
N GLU A 188 7.89 36.92 50.13
CA GLU A 188 7.61 35.82 51.04
C GLU A 188 6.75 34.76 50.37
N LYS A 189 6.85 33.52 50.86
CA LYS A 189 6.01 32.41 50.41
C LYS A 189 4.51 32.68 50.60
N SER A 190 4.11 33.32 51.69
CA SER A 190 2.71 33.73 51.92
C SER A 190 2.22 34.80 50.93
N ALA A 191 3.12 35.59 50.33
CA ALA A 191 2.83 36.64 49.36
C ALA A 191 2.79 36.13 47.90
N LEU A 192 2.86 34.82 47.67
CA LEU A 192 2.79 34.22 46.33
C LEU A 192 1.47 34.60 45.62
N PRO A 193 1.54 35.12 44.38
CA PRO A 193 0.34 35.38 43.59
C PRO A 193 -0.49 34.10 43.36
N LYS A 194 -1.82 34.23 43.30
CA LYS A 194 -2.70 33.10 42.98
C LYS A 194 -2.35 32.52 41.60
N GLY A 195 -2.05 31.22 41.55
CA GLY A 195 -1.65 30.52 40.32
C GLY A 195 -0.15 30.57 40.02
N ALA A 196 0.67 31.19 40.88
CA ALA A 196 2.13 31.07 40.83
C ALA A 196 2.59 29.74 41.46
N ALA A 197 3.76 29.27 41.05
CA ALA A 197 4.36 28.03 41.52
C ALA A 197 5.78 28.26 42.03
N VAL A 198 6.20 27.40 42.96
CA VAL A 198 7.57 27.39 43.48
C VAL A 198 8.37 26.32 42.77
N ALA A 199 9.53 26.69 42.22
CA ALA A 199 10.53 25.80 41.67
C ALA A 199 11.34 25.17 42.83
N ASP A 200 10.78 24.14 43.45
CA ASP A 200 11.38 23.43 44.58
C ASP A 200 12.00 22.08 44.18
N GLY A 201 11.93 21.71 42.90
CA GLY A 201 12.39 20.43 42.38
C GLY A 201 11.49 19.24 42.72
N SER A 202 10.33 19.46 43.35
CA SER A 202 9.34 18.42 43.63
C SER A 202 8.69 17.87 42.35
N PRO A 203 7.96 16.74 42.41
CA PRO A 203 7.19 16.26 41.27
C PRO A 203 6.10 17.24 40.79
N SER A 204 5.69 18.17 41.64
CA SER A 204 4.72 19.23 41.34
C SER A 204 5.35 20.49 40.73
N ASP A 205 6.68 20.55 40.62
CA ASP A 205 7.40 21.66 40.00
C ASP A 205 7.06 21.74 38.49
N PRO A 206 6.42 22.84 38.03
CA PRO A 206 6.02 22.99 36.64
C PRO A 206 7.20 23.01 35.65
N ILE A 207 8.37 23.50 36.06
CA ILE A 207 9.58 23.47 35.22
C ILE A 207 10.00 22.02 35.04
N ARG A 208 10.07 21.27 36.14
CA ARG A 208 10.46 19.86 36.11
C ARG A 208 9.48 19.04 35.25
N GLN A 209 8.19 19.32 35.33
CA GLN A 209 7.18 18.67 34.50
C GLN A 209 7.35 19.01 33.02
N TYR A 210 7.59 20.28 32.69
CA TYR A 210 7.81 20.73 31.31
C TYR A 210 9.07 20.12 30.69
N VAL A 211 10.18 20.13 31.43
CA VAL A 211 11.44 19.49 31.01
C VAL A 211 11.26 17.98 30.86
N ALA A 212 10.54 17.32 31.78
CA ALA A 212 10.25 15.89 31.67
C ALA A 212 9.40 15.55 30.43
N LEU A 213 8.44 16.40 30.06
CA LEU A 213 7.65 16.23 28.83
C LEU A 213 8.52 16.37 27.59
N ARG A 214 9.40 17.39 27.54
CA ARG A 214 10.36 17.58 26.43
C ARG A 214 11.35 16.42 26.33
N GLN A 215 11.90 15.96 27.44
CA GLN A 215 12.82 14.82 27.45
C GLN A 215 12.14 13.51 27.01
N ARG A 216 10.89 13.29 27.45
CA ARG A 216 10.06 12.17 26.99
C ARG A 216 9.81 12.25 25.49
N PHE A 217 9.54 13.45 24.96
CA PHE A 217 9.36 13.68 23.54
C PHE A 217 10.63 13.41 22.74
N ILE A 218 11.78 13.95 23.15
CA ILE A 218 13.09 13.75 22.50
C ILE A 218 13.43 12.25 22.43
N THR A 219 13.39 11.59 23.59
CA THR A 219 13.74 10.17 23.69
C THR A 219 12.74 9.29 22.92
N GLY A 220 11.45 9.62 23.04
CA GLY A 220 10.35 8.91 22.41
C GLY A 220 10.37 8.99 20.88
N VAL A 221 10.58 10.19 20.32
CA VAL A 221 10.70 10.38 18.87
C VAL A 221 11.92 9.65 18.32
N SER A 222 13.05 9.67 19.03
CA SER A 222 14.24 8.94 18.59
C SER A 222 14.03 7.42 18.60
N ALA A 223 13.38 6.88 19.63
CA ALA A 223 13.04 5.46 19.68
C ALA A 223 12.04 5.08 18.57
N ALA A 224 11.02 5.90 18.37
CA ALA A 224 10.03 5.71 17.31
C ALA A 224 10.62 5.78 15.90
N ALA A 225 11.66 6.60 15.69
CA ALA A 225 12.40 6.62 14.42
C ALA A 225 13.12 5.29 14.18
N SER A 226 13.80 4.74 15.19
CA SER A 226 14.43 3.43 15.10
C SER A 226 13.42 2.30 14.88
N ASP A 227 12.29 2.32 15.59
CA ASP A 227 11.22 1.33 15.41
C ASP A 227 10.61 1.40 13.99
N MET A 228 10.39 2.61 13.48
CA MET A 228 9.92 2.83 12.10
C MET A 228 10.93 2.29 11.08
N GLU A 229 12.23 2.57 11.24
CA GLU A 229 13.27 2.06 10.34
C GLU A 229 13.30 0.54 10.31
N LEU A 230 13.22 -0.11 11.48
CA LEU A 230 13.15 -1.56 11.60
C LEU A 230 11.90 -2.12 10.93
N ARG A 231 10.73 -1.50 11.16
CA ARG A 231 9.47 -1.89 10.51
C ARG A 231 9.58 -1.77 8.99
N LEU A 232 10.01 -0.62 8.48
CA LEU A 232 10.14 -0.38 7.04
C LEU A 232 11.14 -1.34 6.38
N ALA A 233 12.24 -1.68 7.07
CA ALA A 233 13.18 -2.68 6.60
C ALA A 233 12.53 -4.07 6.50
N ALA A 234 11.78 -4.49 7.53
CA ALA A 234 11.06 -5.77 7.55
C ALA A 234 9.98 -5.85 6.46
N GLU A 235 9.19 -4.80 6.28
CA GLU A 235 8.18 -4.70 5.22
C GLU A 235 8.81 -4.81 3.83
N ARG A 236 9.89 -4.04 3.59
CA ARG A 236 10.62 -4.07 2.32
C ARG A 236 11.20 -5.46 2.05
N GLN A 237 11.79 -6.10 3.05
CA GLN A 237 12.36 -7.43 2.93
C GLN A 237 11.29 -8.48 2.62
N ALA A 238 10.14 -8.44 3.31
CA ALA A 238 9.04 -9.36 3.07
C ALA A 238 8.47 -9.22 1.65
N LEU A 239 8.21 -7.98 1.20
CA LEU A 239 7.71 -7.70 -0.14
C LEU A 239 8.74 -8.06 -1.22
N ALA A 240 10.03 -7.76 -1.00
CA ALA A 240 11.09 -8.16 -1.91
C ALA A 240 11.23 -9.70 -2.00
N GLY A 241 11.10 -10.41 -0.88
CA GLY A 241 11.13 -11.87 -0.84
C GLY A 241 9.94 -12.49 -1.59
N LEU A 242 8.75 -11.90 -1.49
CA LEU A 242 7.58 -12.30 -2.28
C LEU A 242 7.87 -12.17 -3.79
N LEU A 243 8.43 -11.03 -4.19
CA LEU A 243 8.73 -10.71 -5.58
C LEU A 243 9.84 -11.58 -6.20
N GLN A 244 10.83 -11.99 -5.39
CA GLN A 244 11.94 -12.85 -5.84
C GLN A 244 11.52 -14.31 -6.00
N ASN A 245 10.67 -14.80 -5.09
CA ASN A 245 10.32 -16.23 -5.04
C ASN A 245 9.01 -16.55 -5.78
N GLY A 246 8.23 -15.53 -6.20
CA GLY A 246 6.98 -15.72 -6.92
C GLY A 246 5.91 -16.50 -6.14
N ILE A 247 5.92 -16.37 -4.81
CA ILE A 247 5.11 -17.25 -3.94
C ILE A 247 3.62 -16.90 -4.10
N PRO A 248 2.74 -17.88 -4.38
CA PRO A 248 1.30 -17.65 -4.46
C PRO A 248 0.69 -17.28 -3.11
N LEU A 249 -0.09 -16.22 -3.11
CA LEU A 249 -0.85 -15.74 -1.96
C LEU A 249 -2.33 -16.04 -2.16
N GLN A 250 -2.95 -16.77 -1.24
CA GLN A 250 -4.39 -17.04 -1.27
C GLN A 250 -5.13 -16.15 -0.29
N GLY A 251 -6.27 -15.61 -0.70
CA GLY A 251 -7.17 -14.89 0.20
C GLY A 251 -8.38 -14.34 -0.54
N LYS A 252 -9.02 -13.33 0.05
CA LYS A 252 -10.27 -12.79 -0.47
C LYS A 252 -10.04 -11.50 -1.23
N LEU A 253 -10.43 -11.47 -2.51
CA LEU A 253 -10.65 -10.22 -3.22
C LEU A 253 -12.01 -9.67 -2.83
N ILE A 254 -12.06 -8.45 -2.33
CA ILE A 254 -13.32 -7.75 -2.04
C ILE A 254 -13.60 -6.76 -3.16
N PRO A 255 -14.53 -7.06 -4.07
CA PRO A 255 -14.90 -6.11 -5.09
C PRO A 255 -15.85 -5.07 -4.49
N SER A 256 -15.75 -3.83 -4.99
CA SER A 256 -16.37 -2.65 -4.35
C SER A 256 -17.90 -2.68 -4.18
N GLN A 257 -18.63 -3.66 -4.75
CA GLN A 257 -20.08 -3.82 -4.70
C GLN A 257 -20.56 -5.28 -4.74
N SER A 258 -19.72 -6.27 -4.40
CA SER A 258 -20.13 -7.68 -4.42
C SER A 258 -19.56 -8.47 -3.26
N GLU A 259 -20.00 -9.72 -3.12
CA GLU A 259 -19.44 -10.63 -2.13
C GLU A 259 -17.94 -10.84 -2.37
N PRO A 260 -17.16 -11.03 -1.28
CA PRO A 260 -15.76 -11.42 -1.38
C PRO A 260 -15.60 -12.72 -2.17
N GLN A 261 -14.64 -12.75 -3.09
CA GLN A 261 -14.32 -13.94 -3.86
C GLN A 261 -12.97 -14.49 -3.41
N ASP A 262 -12.90 -15.79 -3.19
CA ASP A 262 -11.63 -16.46 -2.90
C ASP A 262 -10.77 -16.48 -4.16
N ALA A 263 -9.53 -16.02 -4.02
CA ALA A 263 -8.62 -15.86 -5.13
C ALA A 263 -7.18 -16.15 -4.73
N VAL A 264 -6.41 -16.55 -5.74
CA VAL A 264 -4.95 -16.72 -5.64
C VAL A 264 -4.29 -15.59 -6.40
N LEU A 265 -3.49 -14.80 -5.69
CA LEU A 265 -2.67 -13.72 -6.21
C LEU A 265 -1.25 -14.24 -6.46
N LEU A 266 -0.80 -14.10 -7.69
CA LEU A 266 0.57 -14.32 -8.13
C LEU A 266 1.21 -12.97 -8.43
N VAL A 267 2.47 -12.80 -8.02
CA VAL A 267 3.23 -11.57 -8.22
C VAL A 267 4.62 -11.92 -8.72
N GLU A 268 5.09 -11.23 -9.75
CA GLU A 268 6.40 -11.43 -10.35
C GLU A 268 7.08 -10.07 -10.55
N LYS A 269 8.36 -9.97 -10.14
CA LYS A 269 9.22 -8.83 -10.46
C LYS A 269 10.06 -9.14 -11.70
N ARG A 270 10.08 -8.23 -12.66
CA ARG A 270 10.95 -8.35 -13.84
C ARG A 270 12.39 -7.92 -13.56
N GLU A 271 13.32 -8.51 -14.32
CA GLU A 271 14.74 -8.18 -14.28
C GLU A 271 15.06 -6.79 -14.86
N THR A 272 14.22 -6.27 -15.76
CA THR A 272 14.56 -5.08 -16.58
C THR A 272 13.85 -3.79 -16.20
N ASP A 273 12.81 -3.81 -15.34
CA ASP A 273 12.04 -2.63 -14.96
C ASP A 273 11.58 -2.67 -13.49
N ASP A 274 11.33 -1.50 -12.90
CA ASP A 274 10.62 -1.34 -11.61
C ASP A 274 9.14 -1.75 -11.66
N VAL A 275 8.66 -2.20 -12.84
CA VAL A 275 7.28 -2.61 -13.08
C VAL A 275 7.09 -4.06 -12.66
N ILE A 276 6.13 -4.25 -11.76
CA ILE A 276 5.74 -5.55 -11.22
C ILE A 276 4.49 -6.00 -11.98
N SER A 277 4.42 -7.29 -12.28
CA SER A 277 3.22 -7.90 -12.87
C SER A 277 2.56 -8.77 -11.81
N ALA A 278 1.23 -8.71 -11.73
CA ALA A 278 0.47 -9.60 -10.87
C ALA A 278 -0.79 -10.09 -11.57
N VAL A 279 -1.24 -11.29 -11.19
CA VAL A 279 -2.53 -11.82 -11.60
C VAL A 279 -3.25 -12.36 -10.38
N ALA A 280 -4.52 -12.04 -10.25
CA ALA A 280 -5.40 -12.72 -9.31
C ALA A 280 -6.36 -13.64 -10.06
N ILE A 281 -6.50 -14.87 -9.57
CA ILE A 281 -7.25 -15.96 -10.18
C ILE A 281 -8.35 -16.37 -9.22
N ASP A 282 -9.60 -16.37 -9.66
CA ASP A 282 -10.73 -16.89 -8.88
C ASP A 282 -10.54 -18.39 -8.62
N VAL A 283 -10.71 -18.80 -7.37
CA VAL A 283 -10.54 -20.20 -6.95
C VAL A 283 -11.64 -21.08 -7.55
N GLU A 284 -12.85 -20.55 -7.71
CA GLU A 284 -13.99 -21.33 -8.23
C GLU A 284 -14.04 -21.34 -9.76
N ASP A 285 -13.44 -20.33 -10.41
CA ASP A 285 -13.45 -20.17 -11.86
C ASP A 285 -12.08 -19.70 -12.38
N VAL A 286 -11.24 -20.65 -12.79
CA VAL A 286 -9.88 -20.38 -13.31
C VAL A 286 -9.87 -19.43 -14.51
N LEU A 287 -10.98 -19.30 -15.26
CA LEU A 287 -11.11 -18.36 -16.38
C LEU A 287 -11.42 -16.93 -15.91
N SER A 288 -11.85 -16.77 -14.66
CA SER A 288 -12.12 -15.49 -14.02
C SER A 288 -10.85 -14.95 -13.36
N ARG A 289 -10.17 -14.03 -14.05
CA ARG A 289 -8.85 -13.51 -13.66
C ARG A 289 -8.79 -12.01 -13.76
N VAL A 290 -7.90 -11.39 -12.98
CA VAL A 290 -7.59 -9.95 -13.04
C VAL A 290 -6.10 -9.78 -13.16
N VAL A 291 -5.69 -8.98 -14.14
CA VAL A 291 -4.28 -8.70 -14.39
C VAL A 291 -3.96 -7.30 -13.89
N PHE A 292 -2.86 -7.18 -13.16
CA PHE A 292 -2.41 -5.93 -12.58
C PHE A 292 -1.00 -5.58 -13.04
N SER A 293 -0.79 -4.31 -13.35
CA SER A 293 0.53 -3.70 -13.31
C SER A 293 0.75 -3.15 -11.89
N GLY A 294 1.97 -3.16 -11.42
CA GLY A 294 2.27 -2.65 -10.09
C GLY A 294 3.63 -2.02 -9.96
N LYS A 295 3.80 -1.32 -8.83
CA LYS A 295 5.06 -0.70 -8.44
C LYS A 295 5.28 -0.86 -6.94
N LEU A 296 6.47 -1.31 -6.58
CA LEU A 296 6.93 -1.32 -5.19
C LEU A 296 7.40 0.09 -4.86
N GLN A 297 6.75 0.72 -3.88
CA GLN A 297 7.10 2.08 -3.49
C GLN A 297 6.88 2.30 -2.01
N LEU A 298 7.65 3.24 -1.47
CA LEU A 298 7.37 3.89 -0.20
C LEU A 298 6.64 5.20 -0.51
N PRO A 299 5.35 5.35 -0.15
CA PRO A 299 4.57 6.56 -0.41
C PRO A 299 5.21 7.82 0.20
N VAL A 300 4.83 9.01 -0.26
CA VAL A 300 5.31 10.26 0.37
C VAL A 300 4.51 10.53 1.64
N VAL A 301 5.17 10.93 2.73
CA VAL A 301 4.57 11.12 4.08
C VAL A 301 3.34 12.05 4.07
N ALA A 302 3.29 13.01 3.14
CA ALA A 302 2.16 13.93 2.96
C ALA A 302 0.83 13.23 2.57
N GLU A 303 0.88 11.98 2.11
CA GLU A 303 -0.31 11.19 1.71
C GLU A 303 -0.94 10.41 2.88
N SER A 304 -0.51 10.61 4.12
CA SER A 304 -0.99 9.91 5.33
C SER A 304 -2.52 9.76 5.43
N GLY A 305 -3.29 10.79 5.05
CA GLY A 305 -4.75 10.75 5.04
C GLY A 305 -5.36 9.77 4.02
N ALA A 306 -4.66 9.47 2.93
CA ALA A 306 -5.08 8.46 1.95
C ALA A 306 -4.82 7.03 2.46
N HIS A 307 -3.76 6.82 3.23
CA HIS A 307 -3.41 5.52 3.84
C HIS A 307 -4.36 5.15 4.98
N ALA A 308 -4.67 6.11 5.87
CA ALA A 308 -5.64 5.89 6.95
C ALA A 308 -7.02 5.46 6.42
N ARG A 309 -7.48 6.05 5.31
CA ARG A 309 -8.75 5.66 4.66
C ARG A 309 -8.74 4.21 4.16
N ARG A 310 -7.57 3.71 3.76
CA ARG A 310 -7.37 2.35 3.25
C ARG A 310 -7.10 1.34 4.37
N GLN A 311 -7.03 1.73 5.65
CA GLN A 311 -6.62 0.83 6.75
C GLN A 311 -5.24 0.20 6.52
N ILE A 312 -4.33 0.94 5.88
CA ILE A 312 -2.95 0.51 5.64
C ILE A 312 -2.00 1.37 6.47
N HIS A 313 -0.92 0.76 6.96
CA HIS A 313 0.17 1.49 7.57
C HIS A 313 0.89 2.31 6.51
N ASP A 314 1.48 3.44 6.90
CA ASP A 314 2.25 4.29 6.01
C ASP A 314 3.67 3.70 5.90
N GLY A 315 3.81 2.75 4.97
CA GLY A 315 4.98 1.89 4.85
C GLY A 315 5.22 1.40 3.43
N TRP A 316 6.11 0.41 3.27
CA TRP A 316 6.37 -0.16 1.95
C TRP A 316 5.15 -0.91 1.45
N GLN A 317 4.77 -0.64 0.21
CA GLN A 317 3.59 -1.24 -0.40
C GLN A 317 3.77 -1.50 -1.89
N LEU A 318 3.00 -2.47 -2.38
CA LEU A 318 2.84 -2.76 -3.79
C LEU A 318 1.46 -2.24 -4.24
N THR A 319 1.46 -1.15 -5.00
CA THR A 319 0.23 -0.65 -5.63
C THR A 319 -0.04 -1.48 -6.89
N LEU A 320 -1.25 -2.00 -7.03
CA LEU A 320 -1.69 -2.87 -8.12
C LEU A 320 -2.84 -2.20 -8.89
N LYS A 321 -2.58 -1.82 -10.14
CA LYS A 321 -3.53 -1.19 -11.07
C LYS A 321 -4.08 -2.23 -12.03
N ASN A 322 -5.41 -2.36 -12.08
CA ASN A 322 -6.08 -3.28 -13.01
C ASN A 322 -5.91 -2.80 -14.46
N GLU A 323 -5.25 -3.59 -15.30
CA GLU A 323 -4.96 -3.22 -16.70
C GLU A 323 -5.99 -3.77 -17.70
N ASP A 324 -6.78 -4.78 -17.32
CA ASP A 324 -7.73 -5.42 -18.25
C ASP A 324 -9.11 -5.64 -17.63
N PHE A 325 -9.84 -4.54 -17.47
CA PHE A 325 -11.20 -4.55 -16.94
C PHE A 325 -12.21 -5.29 -17.83
N ARG A 326 -11.84 -5.71 -19.05
CA ARG A 326 -12.73 -6.46 -19.96
C ARG A 326 -12.42 -7.96 -19.98
N LEU A 327 -11.31 -8.38 -19.38
CA LEU A 327 -10.83 -9.76 -19.40
C LEU A 327 -11.85 -10.78 -18.86
N SER A 328 -12.47 -10.46 -17.73
CA SER A 328 -13.34 -11.41 -17.03
C SER A 328 -14.41 -10.70 -16.20
N LYS A 329 -15.37 -11.48 -15.68
CA LYS A 329 -16.36 -10.97 -14.72
C LYS A 329 -15.68 -10.44 -13.46
N LEU A 330 -14.65 -11.10 -12.94
CA LEU A 330 -13.90 -10.62 -11.77
C LEU A 330 -13.17 -9.31 -12.08
N SER A 331 -12.55 -9.17 -13.26
CA SER A 331 -11.82 -7.93 -13.60
C SER A 331 -12.76 -6.73 -13.76
N GLN A 332 -13.99 -6.94 -14.21
CA GLN A 332 -15.02 -5.89 -14.28
C GLN A 332 -15.47 -5.39 -12.89
N LYS A 333 -15.40 -6.25 -11.87
CA LYS A 333 -15.80 -5.90 -10.49
C LYS A 333 -14.70 -5.12 -9.73
N ILE A 334 -13.43 -5.29 -10.11
CA ILE A 334 -12.28 -4.63 -9.49
C ILE A 334 -11.95 -3.33 -10.25
N ARG A 335 -12.65 -2.24 -9.91
CA ARG A 335 -12.52 -0.94 -10.59
C ARG A 335 -11.46 0.00 -9.98
N LYS A 336 -10.88 -0.38 -8.84
CA LYS A 336 -10.00 0.48 -8.04
C LYS A 336 -8.66 -0.22 -7.85
N ASP A 337 -7.62 0.60 -7.70
CA ASP A 337 -6.29 0.09 -7.38
C ASP A 337 -6.32 -0.64 -6.04
N LEU A 338 -5.64 -1.78 -6.02
CA LEU A 338 -5.43 -2.57 -4.82
C LEU A 338 -4.04 -2.26 -4.26
N VAL A 339 -3.87 -2.44 -2.96
CA VAL A 339 -2.59 -2.27 -2.29
C VAL A 339 -2.25 -3.54 -1.55
N LEU A 340 -1.17 -4.18 -1.93
CA LEU A 340 -0.58 -5.29 -1.20
C LEU A 340 0.50 -4.76 -0.27
N PHE A 341 0.40 -5.07 1.02
CA PHE A 341 1.39 -4.66 2.02
C PHE A 341 1.65 -5.80 3.02
N TYR A 342 2.73 -5.69 3.77
CA TYR A 342 3.07 -6.64 4.83
C TYR A 342 2.73 -6.03 6.19
N ASP A 343 1.85 -6.68 6.95
CA ASP A 343 1.47 -6.27 8.30
C ASP A 343 2.46 -6.91 9.28
N THR A 344 3.44 -6.14 9.77
CA THR A 344 4.49 -6.62 10.68
C THR A 344 3.96 -7.04 12.04
N THR A 345 2.84 -6.46 12.50
CA THR A 345 2.22 -6.81 13.77
C THR A 345 1.60 -8.20 13.72
N ARG A 346 0.97 -8.52 12.58
CA ARG A 346 0.31 -9.83 12.37
C ARG A 346 1.21 -10.84 11.68
N GLN A 347 2.35 -10.41 11.14
CA GLN A 347 3.26 -11.21 10.31
C GLN A 347 2.58 -11.84 9.09
N THR A 348 1.72 -11.07 8.42
CA THR A 348 0.92 -11.54 7.27
C THR A 348 0.88 -10.53 6.15
N PHE A 349 0.86 -11.01 4.90
CA PHE A 349 0.51 -10.17 3.76
C PHE A 349 -0.97 -9.80 3.81
N ARG A 350 -1.29 -8.57 3.43
CA ARG A 350 -2.67 -8.09 3.38
C ARG A 350 -2.94 -7.36 2.09
N LEU A 351 -4.10 -7.62 1.52
CA LEU A 351 -4.59 -6.95 0.33
C LEU A 351 -5.68 -5.97 0.72
N SER A 352 -5.40 -4.71 0.47
CA SER A 352 -6.30 -3.60 0.76
C SER A 352 -6.95 -3.05 -0.49
N ASP A 353 -8.23 -2.74 -0.38
CA ASP A 353 -8.90 -1.79 -1.27
C ASP A 353 -9.05 -0.43 -0.55
N LEU A 354 -9.99 0.42 -0.99
CA LEU A 354 -10.26 1.71 -0.34
C LEU A 354 -10.96 1.62 1.04
N ARG A 355 -11.52 0.48 1.43
CA ARG A 355 -12.39 0.37 2.62
C ARG A 355 -12.00 -0.77 3.55
N ASN A 356 -11.40 -1.83 3.02
CA ASN A 356 -11.14 -3.09 3.70
C ASN A 356 -9.73 -3.58 3.40
N ALA A 357 -9.06 -4.14 4.42
CA ALA A 357 -7.81 -4.87 4.28
C ALA A 357 -8.01 -6.34 4.67
N THR A 358 -7.85 -7.25 3.71
CA THR A 358 -8.01 -8.69 3.91
C THR A 358 -6.67 -9.39 4.10
N PRO A 359 -6.57 -10.39 4.98
CA PRO A 359 -5.37 -11.20 5.10
C PRO A 359 -5.20 -12.10 3.87
N LEU A 360 -3.96 -12.24 3.44
CA LEU A 360 -3.53 -13.24 2.48
C LEU A 360 -2.63 -14.25 3.20
N GLN A 361 -2.85 -15.53 2.93
CA GLN A 361 -2.05 -16.63 3.42
C GLN A 361 -1.15 -17.16 2.30
N LEU A 362 0.03 -17.66 2.66
CA LEU A 362 0.84 -18.42 1.74
C LEU A 362 0.05 -19.67 1.34
N SER A 363 -0.16 -19.88 0.04
CA SER A 363 -0.92 -21.04 -0.41
C SER A 363 -0.10 -22.32 -0.20
N GLN A 364 -0.53 -23.17 0.74
CA GLN A 364 0.12 -24.46 1.02
C GLN A 364 -0.44 -25.63 0.21
N GLN A 365 -1.57 -25.43 -0.48
CA GLN A 365 -2.40 -26.51 -1.05
C GLN A 365 -3.04 -26.18 -2.40
N TYR A 366 -2.43 -25.33 -3.21
CA TYR A 366 -2.82 -25.22 -4.62
C TYR A 366 -1.73 -25.78 -5.51
N ASP A 367 -2.04 -26.93 -6.12
CA ASP A 367 -1.27 -27.55 -7.20
C ASP A 367 -1.25 -26.57 -8.39
N PHE A 368 -0.28 -25.66 -8.40
CA PHE A 368 0.06 -24.90 -9.60
C PHE A 368 0.78 -25.75 -10.65
N ALA A 369 0.44 -27.03 -10.77
CA ALA A 369 0.68 -27.77 -12.01
C ALA A 369 0.08 -27.03 -13.23
N GLU A 370 -0.89 -26.13 -13.01
CA GLU A 370 -1.57 -25.36 -14.07
C GLU A 370 -0.99 -23.97 -14.40
N VAL A 371 -0.08 -23.38 -13.59
CA VAL A 371 0.69 -22.20 -14.07
C VAL A 371 1.90 -22.74 -14.78
N LEU A 372 1.67 -23.01 -16.05
CA LEU A 372 2.68 -23.41 -17.00
C LEU A 372 3.77 -22.34 -17.04
N THR A 373 5.03 -22.77 -16.97
CA THR A 373 6.15 -21.91 -17.33
C THR A 373 5.95 -21.37 -18.75
N SER A 374 6.56 -20.22 -19.08
CA SER A 374 6.47 -19.65 -20.44
C SER A 374 6.79 -20.66 -21.55
N ALA A 375 7.73 -21.59 -21.31
CA ALA A 375 8.09 -22.65 -22.24
C ALA A 375 7.00 -23.71 -22.41
N GLN A 376 6.42 -24.22 -21.32
CA GLN A 376 5.32 -25.19 -21.37
C GLN A 376 4.06 -24.58 -21.99
N LEU A 377 3.85 -23.29 -21.75
CA LEU A 377 2.76 -22.54 -22.33
C LEU A 377 2.92 -22.37 -23.84
N GLU A 378 4.12 -22.02 -24.31
CA GLU A 378 4.44 -21.96 -25.73
C GLU A 378 4.25 -23.31 -26.42
N GLU A 379 4.61 -24.41 -25.76
CA GLU A 379 4.35 -25.75 -26.28
C GLU A 379 2.85 -26.04 -26.40
N ALA A 380 2.05 -25.69 -25.39
CA ALA A 380 0.59 -25.89 -25.38
C ALA A 380 -0.13 -25.09 -26.48
N ILE A 381 0.43 -23.97 -26.94
CA ILE A 381 -0.18 -23.12 -27.96
C ILE A 381 0.64 -23.06 -29.26
N SER A 382 1.46 -24.08 -29.48
CA SER A 382 2.25 -24.24 -30.70
C SER A 382 1.36 -24.62 -31.89
N ALA A 383 1.68 -24.07 -33.06
CA ALA A 383 1.01 -24.44 -34.30
C ALA A 383 1.22 -25.94 -34.58
N GLY A 384 0.20 -26.58 -35.13
CA GLY A 384 0.23 -28.01 -35.41
C GLY A 384 -0.46 -28.88 -34.36
N MET A 385 -0.90 -28.31 -33.24
CA MET A 385 -1.55 -29.07 -32.17
C MET A 385 -3.05 -29.24 -32.41
N LEU A 386 -3.53 -30.44 -32.09
CA LEU A 386 -4.94 -30.83 -32.15
C LEU A 386 -5.44 -31.18 -30.75
N TYR A 387 -6.64 -30.72 -30.43
CA TYR A 387 -7.28 -30.95 -29.14
C TYR A 387 -8.67 -31.54 -29.32
N ARG A 388 -9.01 -32.49 -28.46
CA ARG A 388 -10.38 -32.98 -28.31
C ARG A 388 -11.00 -32.21 -27.15
N GLY A 389 -12.20 -31.68 -27.36
CA GLY A 389 -12.85 -30.92 -26.32
C GLY A 389 -14.35 -31.11 -26.25
N ARG A 390 -14.93 -30.34 -25.35
CA ARG A 390 -16.37 -30.23 -25.14
C ARG A 390 -16.77 -28.78 -24.93
N GLU A 391 -17.93 -28.45 -25.48
CA GLU A 391 -18.71 -27.26 -25.20
C GLU A 391 -19.80 -27.60 -24.20
N SER A 392 -19.80 -26.93 -23.05
CA SER A 392 -20.80 -27.09 -21.99
C SER A 392 -21.55 -25.79 -21.74
N ILE A 393 -22.88 -25.90 -21.56
CA ILE A 393 -23.77 -24.80 -21.20
C ILE A 393 -24.70 -25.34 -20.12
N THR A 394 -24.82 -24.63 -19.00
CA THR A 394 -25.68 -25.04 -17.88
C THR A 394 -27.10 -25.36 -18.36
N GLY A 395 -27.60 -26.54 -18.01
CA GLY A 395 -28.94 -27.02 -18.38
C GLY A 395 -29.08 -27.54 -19.81
N LYS A 396 -27.99 -27.65 -20.59
CA LYS A 396 -27.97 -28.30 -21.91
C LYS A 396 -26.96 -29.46 -21.92
N PRO A 397 -27.19 -30.50 -22.74
CA PRO A 397 -26.19 -31.56 -22.89
C PRO A 397 -24.90 -31.01 -23.50
N ASP A 398 -23.76 -31.56 -23.12
CA ASP A 398 -22.46 -31.20 -23.71
C ASP A 398 -22.43 -31.47 -25.23
N ARG A 399 -21.62 -30.72 -25.97
CA ARG A 399 -21.30 -30.98 -27.38
C ARG A 399 -19.81 -31.27 -27.48
N SER A 400 -19.45 -32.37 -28.14
CA SER A 400 -18.05 -32.69 -28.42
C SER A 400 -17.54 -31.86 -29.60
N VAL A 401 -16.36 -31.25 -29.43
CA VAL A 401 -15.72 -30.37 -30.41
C VAL A 401 -14.25 -30.74 -30.59
N TYR A 402 -13.66 -30.36 -31.73
CA TYR A 402 -12.21 -30.41 -31.94
C TYR A 402 -11.66 -28.99 -32.08
N LEU A 403 -10.49 -28.72 -31.53
CA LEU A 403 -9.76 -27.46 -31.69
C LEU A 403 -8.42 -27.75 -32.35
N SER A 404 -8.15 -27.07 -33.46
CA SER A 404 -6.89 -27.14 -34.20
C SER A 404 -6.19 -25.80 -34.16
N LEU A 405 -4.90 -25.78 -33.80
CA LEU A 405 -4.02 -24.61 -33.91
C LEU A 405 -3.35 -24.64 -35.29
N THR A 406 -3.84 -23.84 -36.24
CA THR A 406 -3.43 -23.92 -37.64
C THR A 406 -2.29 -22.96 -37.99
N GLU A 407 -2.16 -21.85 -37.26
CA GLU A 407 -1.13 -20.85 -37.52
C GLU A 407 -0.59 -20.18 -36.25
N TYR A 408 0.72 -19.96 -36.25
CA TYR A 408 1.44 -19.15 -35.28
C TYR A 408 2.48 -18.29 -36.00
N ASP A 409 2.26 -16.98 -36.00
CA ASP A 409 3.29 -16.00 -36.35
C ASP A 409 4.08 -15.61 -35.09
N LEU A 410 5.36 -15.97 -35.07
CA LEU A 410 6.30 -15.68 -33.98
C LEU A 410 6.54 -14.18 -33.79
N GLU A 411 6.53 -13.40 -34.87
CA GLU A 411 6.85 -11.97 -34.86
C GLU A 411 5.66 -11.14 -34.38
N THR A 412 4.45 -11.42 -34.89
CA THR A 412 3.25 -10.65 -34.53
C THR A 412 2.51 -11.21 -33.32
N GLY A 413 2.84 -12.43 -32.89
CA GLY A 413 2.13 -13.14 -31.83
C GLY A 413 0.72 -13.60 -32.22
N LEU A 414 0.37 -13.53 -33.51
CA LEU A 414 -0.94 -13.94 -34.01
C LEU A 414 -1.13 -15.46 -33.83
N ARG A 415 -2.35 -15.85 -33.48
CA ARG A 415 -2.82 -17.22 -33.39
C ARG A 415 -4.09 -17.36 -34.19
N ARG A 416 -4.15 -18.44 -34.97
CA ARG A 416 -5.37 -18.89 -35.62
C ARG A 416 -5.76 -20.26 -35.11
N ILE A 417 -7.03 -20.43 -34.78
CA ILE A 417 -7.61 -21.72 -34.46
C ILE A 417 -8.82 -22.02 -35.33
N VAL A 418 -9.06 -23.32 -35.50
CA VAL A 418 -10.28 -23.84 -36.10
C VAL A 418 -10.98 -24.73 -35.08
N LEU A 419 -12.23 -24.38 -34.77
CA LEU A 419 -13.12 -25.15 -33.91
C LEU A 419 -14.14 -25.90 -34.78
N GLU A 420 -14.28 -27.20 -34.59
CA GLU A 420 -15.16 -28.07 -35.38
C GLU A 420 -16.12 -28.84 -34.46
N ASP A 421 -17.36 -29.00 -34.90
CA ASP A 421 -18.27 -29.96 -34.25
C ASP A 421 -17.81 -31.39 -34.59
N SER A 422 -17.60 -32.22 -33.56
CA SER A 422 -17.09 -33.59 -33.75
C SER A 422 -18.08 -34.55 -34.42
N GLN A 423 -19.38 -34.24 -34.36
CA GLN A 423 -20.45 -35.05 -34.95
C GLN A 423 -20.82 -34.55 -36.34
N THR A 424 -20.68 -33.24 -36.58
CA THR A 424 -20.97 -32.59 -37.86
C THR A 424 -19.75 -31.80 -38.34
N PRO A 425 -18.74 -32.44 -38.97
CA PRO A 425 -17.50 -31.77 -39.40
C PRO A 425 -17.70 -30.68 -40.46
N PHE A 426 -18.91 -30.56 -41.01
CA PHE A 426 -19.35 -29.46 -41.87
C PHE A 426 -19.64 -28.15 -41.10
N THR A 427 -19.74 -28.22 -39.77
CA THR A 427 -19.96 -27.10 -38.87
C THR A 427 -18.64 -26.71 -38.19
N PHE A 428 -18.20 -25.48 -38.41
CA PHE A 428 -16.95 -24.97 -37.84
C PHE A 428 -16.95 -23.46 -37.62
N ALA A 429 -15.98 -22.99 -36.85
CA ALA A 429 -15.66 -21.58 -36.68
C ALA A 429 -14.15 -21.37 -36.66
N VAL A 430 -13.70 -20.30 -37.30
CA VAL A 430 -12.30 -19.87 -37.31
C VAL A 430 -12.18 -18.65 -36.42
N PHE A 431 -11.19 -18.67 -35.53
CA PHE A 431 -10.90 -17.57 -34.65
C PHE A 431 -9.46 -17.11 -34.80
N GLU A 432 -9.28 -15.80 -34.69
CA GLU A 432 -7.98 -15.15 -34.75
C GLU A 432 -7.78 -14.26 -33.53
N GLY A 433 -6.62 -14.34 -32.91
CA GLY A 433 -6.30 -13.53 -31.74
C GLY A 433 -4.80 -13.34 -31.60
N LYS A 434 -4.40 -12.32 -30.85
CA LYS A 434 -3.00 -12.12 -30.51
C LYS A 434 -2.73 -12.68 -29.13
N LEU A 435 -1.67 -13.47 -29.01
CA LEU A 435 -1.16 -13.90 -27.72
C LEU A 435 -0.49 -12.69 -27.04
N MET A 436 -1.09 -12.24 -25.94
CA MET A 436 -0.58 -11.13 -25.15
C MET A 436 0.57 -11.62 -24.26
N LYS A 437 1.81 -11.61 -24.79
CA LYS A 437 3.03 -11.94 -24.03
C LYS A 437 3.63 -10.75 -23.28
N ASN A 438 3.13 -9.54 -23.53
CA ASN A 438 3.64 -8.33 -22.88
C ASN A 438 3.10 -8.23 -21.46
N PRO A 439 3.89 -7.71 -20.50
CA PRO A 439 3.40 -7.40 -19.17
C PRO A 439 2.22 -6.44 -19.21
N PRO A 440 1.33 -6.53 -18.23
CA PRO A 440 1.25 -7.58 -17.19
C PRO A 440 0.54 -8.87 -17.64
N HIS A 441 0.15 -8.96 -18.92
CA HIS A 441 -0.79 -9.95 -19.44
C HIS A 441 -0.21 -11.37 -19.59
N HIS A 442 1.12 -11.52 -19.52
CA HIS A 442 1.79 -12.82 -19.60
C HIS A 442 1.47 -13.75 -18.42
N LEU A 443 1.01 -13.21 -17.30
CA LEU A 443 0.54 -14.03 -16.16
C LEU A 443 -0.94 -14.43 -16.30
N GLY A 444 -1.71 -13.70 -17.11
CA GLY A 444 -3.17 -13.85 -17.23
C GLY A 444 -3.65 -14.71 -18.40
N ILE A 445 -2.73 -15.26 -19.18
CA ILE A 445 -2.85 -15.68 -20.59
C ILE A 445 -4.26 -16.09 -20.99
N ALA A 446 -4.95 -15.06 -21.42
CA ALA A 446 -6.25 -15.08 -22.03
C ALA A 446 -5.99 -14.76 -23.50
N ILE A 447 -5.86 -15.79 -24.34
CA ILE A 447 -5.89 -15.55 -25.78
C ILE A 447 -7.32 -15.12 -26.09
N GLN A 448 -7.51 -13.82 -26.31
CA GLN A 448 -8.77 -13.29 -26.79
C GLN A 448 -8.78 -13.42 -28.31
N MET A 449 -9.68 -14.24 -28.82
CA MET A 449 -9.80 -14.50 -30.24
C MET A 449 -11.14 -13.97 -30.75
N ALA A 450 -11.07 -13.18 -31.81
CA ALA A 450 -12.22 -12.75 -32.58
C ALA A 450 -12.61 -13.84 -33.56
N GLN A 451 -13.91 -14.09 -33.68
CA GLN A 451 -14.42 -14.96 -34.72
C GLN A 451 -14.29 -14.25 -36.07
N VAL A 452 -13.62 -14.88 -37.03
CA VAL A 452 -13.39 -14.30 -38.36
C VAL A 452 -14.28 -14.93 -39.43
N THR A 453 -14.57 -16.23 -39.32
CA THR A 453 -15.55 -16.91 -40.17
C THR A 453 -16.20 -18.07 -39.42
N THR A 454 -17.36 -18.48 -39.91
CA THR A 454 -18.06 -19.66 -39.40
C THR A 454 -18.98 -20.22 -40.46
N HIS A 455 -19.24 -21.51 -40.37
CA HIS A 455 -20.23 -22.19 -41.16
C HIS A 455 -21.03 -23.13 -40.27
N SER A 456 -22.35 -23.09 -40.41
CA SER A 456 -23.28 -24.05 -39.84
C SER A 456 -23.97 -24.78 -40.98
N GLN A 457 -24.03 -26.12 -40.92
CA GLN A 457 -24.68 -26.90 -41.96
C GLN A 457 -26.16 -26.45 -42.14
N PRO A 458 -26.65 -26.26 -43.38
CA PRO A 458 -28.06 -25.96 -43.65
C PRO A 458 -28.99 -27.03 -43.04
N GLY A 459 -30.08 -26.59 -42.39
CA GLY A 459 -31.05 -27.50 -41.75
C GLY A 459 -30.57 -28.14 -40.43
N SER A 460 -29.33 -27.90 -40.00
CA SER A 460 -28.88 -28.31 -38.66
C SER A 460 -29.67 -27.58 -37.56
N GLN A 461 -29.87 -28.24 -36.42
CA GLN A 461 -30.45 -27.58 -35.25
C GLN A 461 -29.64 -26.33 -34.90
N ARG A 462 -30.31 -25.21 -34.61
CA ARG A 462 -29.66 -23.96 -34.20
C ARG A 462 -28.56 -24.26 -33.17
N PRO A 463 -27.34 -23.72 -33.34
CA PRO A 463 -26.22 -24.07 -32.48
C PRO A 463 -26.55 -23.74 -31.01
N LYS A 464 -26.07 -24.59 -30.08
CA LYS A 464 -26.37 -24.51 -28.64
C LYS A 464 -25.96 -23.16 -28.03
N SER A 465 -24.85 -22.61 -28.52
CA SER A 465 -24.35 -21.25 -28.30
C SER A 465 -24.17 -20.52 -29.64
N GLY A 466 -23.74 -19.26 -29.57
CA GLY A 466 -23.30 -18.51 -30.74
C GLY A 466 -21.94 -18.92 -31.31
N LEU A 467 -21.30 -20.00 -30.81
CA LEU A 467 -19.93 -20.39 -31.18
C LEU A 467 -19.77 -20.62 -32.69
N PHE A 468 -20.82 -21.12 -33.34
CA PHE A 468 -20.88 -21.35 -34.79
C PHE A 468 -21.87 -20.40 -35.49
N SER A 469 -22.00 -19.16 -35.00
CA SER A 469 -22.88 -18.13 -35.58
C SER A 469 -22.12 -16.82 -35.82
N ARG A 470 -22.36 -16.18 -36.98
CA ARG A 470 -21.55 -15.06 -37.49
C ARG A 470 -21.64 -13.76 -36.65
N ASP A 471 -22.68 -13.59 -35.84
CA ASP A 471 -23.02 -12.30 -35.20
C ASP A 471 -22.93 -12.32 -33.66
N SER A 472 -22.04 -13.13 -33.10
CA SER A 472 -22.01 -13.29 -31.64
C SER A 472 -21.49 -12.05 -30.88
N GLY A 473 -20.67 -11.20 -31.51
CA GLY A 473 -19.97 -10.07 -30.85
C GLY A 473 -19.04 -10.48 -29.71
N ASN A 474 -18.95 -11.78 -29.42
CA ASN A 474 -18.26 -12.36 -28.28
C ASN A 474 -16.85 -12.78 -28.70
N ARG A 475 -15.90 -12.66 -27.77
CA ARG A 475 -14.53 -13.14 -27.95
C ARG A 475 -14.39 -14.50 -27.31
N LEU A 476 -13.69 -15.40 -27.99
CA LEU A 476 -13.25 -16.64 -27.38
C LEU A 476 -12.07 -16.33 -26.46
N LEU A 477 -12.23 -16.68 -25.19
CA LEU A 477 -11.16 -16.68 -24.21
C LEU A 477 -10.54 -18.08 -24.15
N LEU A 478 -9.22 -18.20 -24.28
CA LEU A 478 -8.49 -19.46 -24.05
C LEU A 478 -7.36 -19.28 -23.06
N ILE A 479 -7.23 -20.24 -22.14
CA ILE A 479 -6.20 -20.34 -21.12
C ILE A 479 -5.55 -21.73 -21.18
N PRO A 480 -4.23 -21.82 -21.37
CA PRO A 480 -3.48 -23.07 -21.24
C PRO A 480 -3.47 -23.60 -19.80
N THR A 481 -3.56 -24.93 -19.67
CA THR A 481 -3.56 -25.67 -18.40
C THR A 481 -2.68 -26.92 -18.55
N ALA A 482 -2.36 -27.60 -17.45
CA ALA A 482 -1.58 -28.84 -17.46
C ALA A 482 -2.19 -29.92 -18.40
N GLN A 483 -3.51 -29.96 -18.51
CA GLN A 483 -4.25 -31.00 -19.24
C GLN A 483 -4.58 -30.60 -20.70
N GLY A 484 -4.37 -29.33 -21.07
CA GLY A 484 -4.70 -28.79 -22.40
C GLY A 484 -5.17 -27.34 -22.33
N LEU A 485 -6.34 -27.01 -22.88
CA LEU A 485 -6.87 -25.64 -22.90
C LEU A 485 -8.24 -25.58 -22.21
N ARG A 486 -8.46 -24.53 -21.43
CA ARG A 486 -9.80 -24.14 -20.97
C ARG A 486 -10.21 -22.85 -21.67
N GLY A 487 -11.50 -22.69 -21.93
CA GLY A 487 -11.99 -21.49 -22.59
C GLY A 487 -13.41 -21.12 -22.26
N ARG A 488 -13.78 -19.90 -22.66
CA ARG A 488 -15.14 -19.39 -22.54
C ARG A 488 -15.50 -18.60 -23.78
N PHE A 489 -16.70 -18.86 -24.29
CA PHE A 489 -17.28 -18.11 -25.39
C PHE A 489 -18.73 -17.81 -25.06
N ALA A 490 -19.04 -16.53 -24.85
CA ALA A 490 -20.35 -16.12 -24.32
C ALA A 490 -20.68 -16.88 -23.02
N GLN A 491 -21.80 -17.61 -22.99
CA GLN A 491 -22.22 -18.47 -21.88
C GLN A 491 -21.65 -19.91 -21.93
N ALA A 492 -20.91 -20.28 -22.97
CA ALA A 492 -20.39 -21.62 -23.13
C ALA A 492 -18.99 -21.75 -22.51
N GLU A 493 -18.81 -22.80 -21.73
CA GLU A 493 -17.51 -23.22 -21.22
C GLU A 493 -16.92 -24.29 -22.12
N LEU A 494 -15.63 -24.14 -22.42
CA LEU A 494 -14.91 -25.03 -23.32
C LEU A 494 -13.78 -25.70 -22.55
N THR A 495 -13.66 -27.01 -22.70
CA THR A 495 -12.54 -27.77 -22.14
C THR A 495 -11.92 -28.60 -23.24
N PHE A 496 -10.61 -28.58 -23.36
CA PHE A 496 -9.84 -29.21 -24.42
C PHE A 496 -8.68 -29.99 -23.84
N GLU A 497 -8.56 -31.24 -24.22
CA GLU A 497 -7.46 -32.15 -23.89
C GLU A 497 -6.60 -32.36 -25.13
N LYS A 498 -5.28 -32.34 -24.95
CA LYS A 498 -4.31 -32.52 -26.05
C LYS A 498 -4.48 -33.92 -26.64
N ILE A 499 -4.75 -34.01 -27.94
CA ILE A 499 -4.68 -35.28 -28.66
C ILE A 499 -3.19 -35.57 -28.90
N SER A 500 -2.74 -36.79 -28.63
CA SER A 500 -1.33 -37.20 -28.67
C SER A 500 -0.52 -36.60 -29.83
N SER A 501 0.77 -36.33 -29.60
CA SER A 501 1.75 -35.59 -30.43
C SER A 501 1.99 -36.05 -31.89
N GLN A 502 1.23 -37.03 -32.40
CA GLN A 502 1.38 -37.57 -33.76
C GLN A 502 0.50 -36.89 -34.82
N ALA A 503 -0.60 -36.23 -34.44
CA ALA A 503 -1.43 -35.49 -35.37
C ALA A 503 -0.89 -34.06 -35.52
N LYS A 504 -0.11 -33.80 -36.58
CA LYS A 504 0.40 -32.47 -36.90
C LYS A 504 -0.57 -31.75 -37.83
N VAL A 505 -1.22 -30.71 -37.33
CA VAL A 505 -2.01 -29.77 -38.13
C VAL A 505 -1.05 -29.00 -39.04
N LEU A 506 -1.42 -28.85 -40.31
CA LEU A 506 -0.63 -28.11 -41.29
C LEU A 506 -1.32 -26.76 -41.60
N PRO A 507 -0.55 -25.70 -41.93
CA PRO A 507 -1.13 -24.44 -42.39
C PRO A 507 -2.04 -24.66 -43.61
N ALA A 508 -3.14 -23.91 -43.72
CA ALA A 508 -4.13 -24.08 -44.79
C ALA A 508 -3.51 -24.08 -46.21
N GLU A 509 -2.61 -23.15 -46.49
CA GLU A 509 -1.93 -23.07 -47.79
C GLU A 509 -1.18 -24.37 -48.12
N VAL A 510 -0.42 -24.90 -47.15
CA VAL A 510 0.32 -26.15 -47.29
C VAL A 510 -0.64 -27.33 -47.48
N ARG A 511 -1.74 -27.36 -46.73
CA ARG A 511 -2.79 -28.41 -46.85
C ARG A 511 -3.36 -28.44 -48.26
N TRP A 512 -3.72 -27.29 -48.80
CA TRP A 512 -4.27 -27.20 -50.15
C TRP A 512 -3.23 -27.56 -51.21
N GLN A 513 -1.99 -27.07 -51.10
CA GLN A 513 -0.92 -27.41 -52.03
C GLN A 513 -0.63 -28.92 -52.09
N GLN A 514 -0.66 -29.61 -50.94
CA GLN A 514 -0.44 -31.06 -50.87
C GLN A 514 -1.64 -31.89 -51.38
N THR A 515 -2.85 -31.35 -51.29
CA THR A 515 -4.11 -32.04 -51.60
C THR A 515 -4.50 -31.90 -53.07
N LEU A 516 -4.13 -30.77 -53.67
CA LEU A 516 -4.54 -30.36 -55.00
C LEU A 516 -3.44 -30.57 -56.05
N VAL A 517 -2.60 -31.59 -55.84
CA VAL A 517 -1.59 -32.00 -56.80
C VAL A 517 -2.28 -32.72 -57.97
N PRO A 518 -2.04 -32.33 -59.24
CA PRO A 518 -2.58 -33.06 -60.39
C PRO A 518 -2.29 -34.55 -60.32
N GLY A 519 -3.31 -35.37 -60.55
CA GLY A 519 -3.27 -36.82 -60.40
C GLY A 519 -3.66 -37.35 -59.01
N SER A 520 -3.87 -36.47 -58.01
CA SER A 520 -4.39 -36.87 -56.70
C SER A 520 -5.80 -37.44 -56.82
N VAL A 521 -6.07 -38.49 -56.05
CA VAL A 521 -7.35 -39.21 -56.07
C VAL A 521 -7.92 -39.27 -54.66
N TRP A 522 -9.15 -38.81 -54.52
CA TRP A 522 -9.92 -38.79 -53.29
C TRP A 522 -11.12 -39.71 -53.44
N LYS A 523 -11.24 -40.70 -52.56
CA LYS A 523 -12.39 -41.62 -52.54
C LYS A 523 -13.28 -41.25 -51.38
N GLY A 524 -14.58 -41.16 -51.63
CA GLY A 524 -15.52 -40.74 -50.62
C GLY A 524 -16.95 -41.12 -50.95
N VAL A 525 -17.87 -40.44 -50.28
CA VAL A 525 -19.30 -40.59 -50.50
C VAL A 525 -19.96 -39.23 -50.71
N THR A 526 -20.95 -39.20 -51.60
CA THR A 526 -21.90 -38.11 -51.75
C THR A 526 -23.21 -38.49 -51.08
N LYS A 527 -23.86 -37.52 -50.43
CA LYS A 527 -25.18 -37.71 -49.84
C LYS A 527 -26.00 -36.46 -50.10
N TRP A 528 -27.25 -36.65 -50.49
CA TRP A 528 -28.22 -35.57 -50.67
C TRP A 528 -29.46 -35.85 -49.83
N ARG A 529 -29.81 -34.93 -48.92
CA ARG A 529 -31.00 -35.05 -48.04
C ARG A 529 -31.06 -36.44 -47.35
N GLU A 530 -32.18 -37.13 -47.47
CA GLU A 530 -32.43 -38.46 -46.89
C GLU A 530 -32.05 -39.62 -47.82
N GLU A 531 -31.40 -39.33 -48.95
CA GLU A 531 -30.96 -40.37 -49.89
C GLU A 531 -29.79 -41.20 -49.30
N ALA A 532 -29.67 -42.43 -49.80
CA ALA A 532 -28.56 -43.30 -49.43
C ALA A 532 -27.22 -42.69 -49.87
N ALA A 533 -26.21 -42.81 -49.02
CA ALA A 533 -24.86 -42.37 -49.36
C ALA A 533 -24.32 -43.18 -50.53
N GLN A 534 -23.75 -42.49 -51.51
CA GLN A 534 -23.30 -43.03 -52.77
C GLN A 534 -21.79 -42.84 -52.91
N ARG A 535 -21.07 -43.82 -53.47
CA ARG A 535 -19.61 -43.74 -53.59
C ARG A 535 -19.20 -42.94 -54.81
N ALA A 536 -18.22 -42.07 -54.62
CA ALA A 536 -17.65 -41.25 -55.68
C ALA A 536 -16.14 -41.12 -55.53
N THR A 537 -15.48 -40.96 -56.67
CA THR A 537 -14.05 -40.70 -56.77
C THR A 537 -13.84 -39.30 -57.34
N LEU A 538 -13.14 -38.44 -56.60
CA LEU A 538 -12.70 -37.12 -57.04
C LEU A 538 -11.25 -37.21 -57.50
N ARG A 539 -10.98 -36.68 -58.69
CA ARG A 539 -9.63 -36.60 -59.27
C ARG A 539 -9.24 -35.15 -59.51
N VAL A 540 -8.04 -34.79 -59.11
CA VAL A 540 -7.48 -33.47 -59.43
C VAL A 540 -6.85 -33.56 -60.82
N ALA A 541 -7.48 -32.91 -61.80
CA ALA A 541 -7.02 -32.95 -63.19
C ALA A 541 -5.96 -31.89 -63.45
N GLU A 542 -6.14 -30.69 -62.89
CA GLU A 542 -5.26 -29.56 -63.14
C GLU A 542 -5.24 -28.59 -61.96
N SER A 543 -4.08 -28.04 -61.65
CA SER A 543 -3.87 -26.98 -60.66
C SER A 543 -2.82 -26.03 -61.21
N ARG A 544 -3.18 -24.74 -61.36
CA ARG A 544 -2.29 -23.70 -61.89
C ARG A 544 -2.15 -22.56 -60.88
N GLU A 545 -1.02 -21.86 -60.96
CA GLU A 545 -0.75 -20.63 -60.20
C GLU A 545 -1.02 -20.76 -58.69
N GLY A 546 -0.65 -21.90 -58.10
CA GLY A 546 -0.83 -22.14 -56.65
C GLY A 546 -2.29 -22.31 -56.23
N GLY A 547 -3.19 -22.72 -57.14
CA GLY A 547 -4.60 -22.98 -56.84
C GLY A 547 -5.55 -21.83 -57.18
N LYS A 548 -5.07 -20.78 -57.88
CA LYS A 548 -5.96 -19.76 -58.48
C LYS A 548 -6.83 -20.32 -59.60
N TYR A 549 -6.42 -21.44 -60.18
CA TYR A 549 -7.25 -22.24 -61.07
C TYR A 549 -7.07 -23.71 -60.73
N LEU A 550 -8.19 -24.38 -60.51
CA LEU A 550 -8.27 -25.80 -60.23
C LEU A 550 -9.34 -26.42 -61.13
N ARG A 551 -9.02 -27.59 -61.70
CA ARG A 551 -10.00 -28.46 -62.36
C ARG A 551 -10.01 -29.81 -61.66
N ILE A 552 -11.19 -30.24 -61.23
CA ILE A 552 -11.42 -31.57 -60.67
C ILE A 552 -12.48 -32.32 -61.47
N THR A 553 -12.39 -33.63 -61.48
CA THR A 553 -13.40 -34.53 -62.04
C THR A 553 -13.99 -35.35 -60.91
N LEU A 554 -15.31 -35.41 -60.81
CA LEU A 554 -16.02 -36.28 -59.89
C LEU A 554 -16.67 -37.42 -60.69
N GLU A 555 -16.30 -38.66 -60.37
CA GLU A 555 -16.72 -39.89 -61.03
C GLU A 555 -17.59 -40.72 -60.07
N ARG A 556 -18.65 -41.33 -60.57
CA ARG A 556 -19.42 -42.34 -59.82
C ARG A 556 -18.64 -43.66 -59.81
N ASP A 557 -18.49 -44.27 -58.63
CA ASP A 557 -17.75 -45.54 -58.50
C ASP A 557 -18.52 -46.72 -59.13
N ASP A 558 -19.86 -46.68 -59.13
CA ASP A 558 -20.73 -47.71 -59.69
C ASP A 558 -20.92 -47.58 -61.21
N ASP A 559 -20.74 -46.39 -61.77
CA ASP A 559 -20.74 -46.11 -63.21
C ASP A 559 -19.71 -45.00 -63.57
N PRO A 560 -18.43 -45.37 -63.81
CA PRO A 560 -17.36 -44.41 -64.07
C PRO A 560 -17.52 -43.60 -65.37
N VAL A 561 -18.46 -43.98 -66.26
CA VAL A 561 -18.79 -43.18 -67.45
C VAL A 561 -19.54 -41.91 -67.05
N GLN A 562 -20.23 -41.94 -65.90
CA GLN A 562 -20.89 -40.77 -65.33
C GLN A 562 -19.92 -39.93 -64.51
N GLN A 563 -19.52 -38.81 -65.10
CA GLN A 563 -18.60 -37.86 -64.50
C GLN A 563 -19.06 -36.41 -64.67
N VAL A 564 -18.65 -35.57 -63.71
CA VAL A 564 -18.84 -34.11 -63.75
C VAL A 564 -17.49 -33.43 -63.58
N VAL A 565 -17.24 -32.43 -64.42
CA VAL A 565 -16.05 -31.59 -64.32
C VAL A 565 -16.42 -30.31 -63.60
N TYR A 566 -15.58 -29.96 -62.63
CA TYR A 566 -15.70 -28.73 -61.87
C TYR A 566 -14.44 -27.89 -62.05
N GLU A 567 -14.62 -26.59 -62.21
CA GLU A 567 -13.55 -25.60 -62.29
C GLU A 567 -13.74 -24.52 -61.24
N GLY A 568 -12.64 -24.02 -60.70
CA GLY A 568 -12.73 -23.01 -59.67
C GLY A 568 -11.37 -22.62 -59.10
N SER A 569 -11.39 -22.08 -57.90
CA SER A 569 -10.21 -21.51 -57.28
C SER A 569 -10.27 -21.57 -55.76
N ILE A 570 -9.08 -21.51 -55.15
CA ILE A 570 -8.96 -21.32 -53.71
C ILE A 570 -9.15 -19.84 -53.39
N LEU A 571 -10.04 -19.55 -52.45
CA LEU A 571 -10.20 -18.23 -51.86
C LEU A 571 -8.93 -17.90 -51.08
N SER A 572 -8.24 -16.86 -51.52
CA SER A 572 -6.97 -16.41 -50.95
C SER A 572 -7.11 -15.57 -49.69
N GLU A 573 -8.33 -15.26 -49.24
CA GLU A 573 -8.53 -14.64 -47.93
C GLU A 573 -8.24 -15.67 -46.84
N ASP A 574 -7.24 -15.40 -46.00
CA ASP A 574 -6.66 -16.37 -45.07
C ASP A 574 -7.71 -17.10 -44.20
N ALA A 575 -8.70 -16.39 -43.68
CA ALA A 575 -9.76 -16.96 -42.85
C ALA A 575 -10.70 -17.91 -43.64
N GLN A 576 -10.89 -17.67 -44.93
CA GLN A 576 -11.73 -18.49 -45.80
C GLN A 576 -11.01 -19.77 -46.23
N SER A 577 -9.69 -19.70 -46.42
CA SER A 577 -8.84 -20.84 -46.81
C SER A 577 -8.83 -21.97 -45.77
N GLU A 578 -9.02 -21.64 -44.49
CA GLU A 578 -9.12 -22.58 -43.36
C GLU A 578 -10.50 -23.28 -43.27
N GLY A 579 -11.50 -22.66 -43.91
CA GLY A 579 -12.87 -23.13 -43.98
C GLY A 579 -13.20 -23.75 -45.34
N TYR A 580 -14.36 -23.41 -45.88
CA TYR A 580 -14.74 -23.73 -47.26
C TYR A 580 -13.97 -22.84 -48.24
N GLY A 581 -12.67 -23.11 -48.35
CA GLY A 581 -11.72 -22.30 -49.10
C GLY A 581 -11.70 -22.60 -50.59
N LEU A 582 -12.15 -23.77 -51.04
CA LEU A 582 -12.16 -24.12 -52.46
C LEU A 582 -13.58 -23.93 -53.02
N VAL A 583 -13.77 -22.99 -53.93
CA VAL A 583 -15.06 -22.72 -54.58
C VAL A 583 -14.99 -23.19 -56.01
N MET A 584 -15.94 -24.04 -56.38
CA MET A 584 -15.98 -24.73 -57.65
C MET A 584 -17.34 -24.56 -58.32
N GLN A 585 -17.31 -24.35 -59.63
CA GLN A 585 -18.50 -24.31 -60.46
C GLN A 585 -18.42 -25.43 -61.50
N GLN A 586 -19.57 -26.01 -61.83
CA GLN A 586 -19.63 -27.04 -62.85
C GLN A 586 -19.22 -26.46 -64.21
N PHE A 587 -18.26 -27.12 -64.87
CA PHE A 587 -17.82 -26.75 -66.21
C PHE A 587 -18.46 -27.68 -67.24
N GLY A 588 -19.28 -27.10 -68.11
CA GLY A 588 -19.95 -27.83 -69.18
C GLY A 588 -21.09 -28.74 -68.69
N THR A 589 -21.55 -29.61 -69.60
CA THR A 589 -22.64 -30.55 -69.30
C THR A 589 -22.09 -31.81 -68.63
N ALA A 590 -22.72 -32.22 -67.53
CA ALA A 590 -22.43 -33.48 -66.88
C ALA A 590 -22.64 -34.65 -67.86
N SER A 591 -21.75 -35.64 -67.84
CA SER A 591 -21.89 -36.87 -68.67
C SER A 591 -22.87 -37.85 -68.01
N VAL A 592 -24.07 -37.37 -67.66
CA VAL A 592 -25.08 -38.11 -66.89
C VAL A 592 -26.22 -38.52 -67.82
N TYR A 593 -26.62 -39.78 -67.79
CA TYR A 593 -27.76 -40.27 -68.56
C TYR A 593 -29.07 -39.67 -68.05
N GLU A 594 -29.96 -39.32 -68.97
CA GLU A 594 -31.14 -38.43 -68.79
C GLU A 594 -32.15 -38.79 -67.68
N HIS A 595 -32.01 -39.96 -67.04
CA HIS A 595 -33.03 -40.52 -66.15
C HIS A 595 -32.54 -40.79 -64.72
N GLU A 596 -31.25 -40.54 -64.42
CA GLU A 596 -30.69 -40.72 -63.08
C GLU A 596 -30.17 -39.39 -62.53
N TYR A 597 -31.03 -38.66 -61.81
CA TYR A 597 -30.59 -37.56 -60.97
C TYR A 597 -29.84 -38.15 -59.76
N PHE A 598 -28.57 -37.79 -59.59
CA PHE A 598 -27.71 -38.37 -58.56
C PHE A 598 -27.19 -37.28 -57.61
N GLY A 599 -28.07 -36.86 -56.69
CA GLY A 599 -27.81 -35.75 -55.78
C GLY A 599 -27.44 -34.44 -56.48
N VAL A 600 -26.93 -33.48 -55.71
CA VAL A 600 -26.61 -32.12 -56.23
C VAL A 600 -25.20 -31.99 -56.81
N PHE A 601 -24.34 -33.00 -56.61
CA PHE A 601 -23.00 -33.04 -57.21
C PHE A 601 -22.95 -33.67 -58.61
N PHE A 602 -24.02 -34.33 -59.07
CA PHE A 602 -24.12 -34.89 -60.42
C PHE A 602 -25.39 -34.40 -61.13
N SER A 603 -25.50 -33.08 -61.27
CA SER A 603 -26.66 -32.44 -61.87
C SER A 603 -26.39 -32.00 -63.31
N ARG A 604 -27.35 -32.23 -64.21
CA ARG A 604 -27.30 -31.72 -65.59
C ARG A 604 -27.69 -30.23 -65.67
N TRP A 605 -28.42 -29.71 -64.67
CA TRP A 605 -29.14 -28.45 -64.75
C TRP A 605 -28.67 -27.37 -63.75
N GLN A 606 -27.91 -27.74 -62.72
CA GLN A 606 -27.44 -26.81 -61.68
C GLN A 606 -26.03 -26.26 -61.97
N SER A 607 -25.82 -25.71 -63.18
CA SER A 607 -24.52 -25.10 -63.54
C SER A 607 -24.20 -23.84 -62.72
N GLU A 608 -25.20 -23.24 -62.06
CA GLU A 608 -25.05 -22.03 -61.24
C GLU A 608 -24.81 -22.32 -59.75
N ASP A 609 -25.04 -23.56 -59.29
CA ASP A 609 -24.82 -23.93 -57.88
C ASP A 609 -23.34 -24.17 -57.60
N GLN A 610 -22.74 -23.26 -56.85
CA GLN A 610 -21.35 -23.34 -56.42
C GLN A 610 -21.16 -24.47 -55.41
N LYS A 611 -20.18 -25.33 -55.69
CA LYS A 611 -19.73 -26.36 -54.77
C LYS A 611 -18.55 -25.83 -53.98
N VAL A 612 -18.64 -25.89 -52.67
CA VAL A 612 -17.60 -25.40 -51.79
C VAL A 612 -16.96 -26.57 -51.06
N PHE A 613 -15.64 -26.58 -50.99
CA PHE A 613 -14.88 -27.64 -50.36
C PHE A 613 -13.99 -27.10 -49.25
N ARG A 614 -13.90 -27.90 -48.20
CA ARG A 614 -13.09 -27.66 -47.01
C ARG A 614 -12.20 -28.87 -46.78
N ILE A 615 -10.95 -28.61 -46.43
CA ILE A 615 -10.02 -29.66 -46.01
C ILE A 615 -9.92 -29.72 -44.49
N SER A 616 -9.88 -30.93 -43.92
CA SER A 616 -9.68 -31.14 -42.48
C SER A 616 -8.32 -30.58 -42.03
N PRO A 617 -8.17 -30.12 -40.78
CA PRO A 617 -6.91 -29.57 -40.26
C PRO A 617 -5.69 -30.50 -40.35
N ASP A 618 -5.89 -31.82 -40.39
CA ASP A 618 -4.83 -32.81 -40.60
C ASP A 618 -4.51 -33.09 -42.08
N GLY A 619 -5.24 -32.46 -43.01
CA GLY A 619 -5.05 -32.60 -44.46
C GLY A 619 -5.56 -33.91 -45.05
N LYS A 620 -6.23 -34.78 -44.28
CA LYS A 620 -6.57 -36.15 -44.70
C LYS A 620 -7.99 -36.35 -45.20
N THR A 621 -8.88 -35.37 -45.01
CA THR A 621 -10.28 -35.47 -45.40
C THR A 621 -10.73 -34.22 -46.13
N LEU A 622 -11.40 -34.39 -47.27
CA LEU A 622 -12.03 -33.32 -48.04
C LEU A 622 -13.55 -33.40 -47.84
N TYR A 623 -14.14 -32.30 -47.40
CA TYR A 623 -15.58 -32.14 -47.21
C TYR A 623 -16.13 -31.22 -48.29
N GLY A 624 -17.16 -31.64 -49.03
CA GLY A 624 -17.83 -30.83 -50.03
C GLY A 624 -19.26 -30.52 -49.62
N LEU A 625 -19.71 -29.28 -49.87
CA LEU A 625 -21.11 -28.86 -49.75
C LEU A 625 -21.58 -28.18 -51.03
N SER A 626 -22.87 -28.30 -51.29
CA SER A 626 -23.60 -27.47 -52.24
C SER A 626 -24.24 -26.29 -51.48
N THR A 627 -24.40 -25.14 -52.14
CA THR A 627 -25.17 -24.04 -51.54
C THR A 627 -26.65 -24.37 -51.37
N GLU A 628 -27.16 -25.37 -52.09
CA GLU A 628 -28.53 -25.87 -51.99
C GLU A 628 -28.71 -27.02 -50.97
N GLY A 629 -27.62 -27.57 -50.41
CA GLY A 629 -27.67 -28.63 -49.37
C GLY A 629 -26.43 -29.51 -49.29
#